data_AF-A0A6V8CFY6-F1
#
_entry.id   AF-A0A6V8CFY6-F1
#
_cell.length_a   1.000
_cell.length_b   1.000
_cell.length_c   1.000
_cell.angle_alpha   90.00
_cell.angle_beta   90.00
_cell.angle_gamma   90.00
#
_symmetry.space_group_name_H-M   'P 1'
#
loop_
_entity.id
_entity.type
_entity.pdbx_description
1 polymer ?
#
loop_
_entity_poly.entity_id
_entity_poly.type
_entity_poly.pdbx_seq_one_letter_code
_entity_poly.pdbx_strand_id
1 'polypeptide(L)' 'MNSSLEGKFATRKLPKLFAYLLAAFHPKLSVNRLKKTLGTHVGYDVGDSFDVLQLPNYDIEVTLVDSVNSIKAQD' A
#
# COMPACT_ATOMS: atom_id res chain seq x y z
N MET A 1 -18.23 -0.73 -0.31
CA MET A 1 -16.87 -0.70 -0.88
C MET A 1 -16.93 -1.34 -2.26
N ASN A 2 -16.39 -0.62 -3.24
CA ASN A 2 -16.76 -0.63 -4.65
C ASN A 2 -16.69 -2.00 -5.37
N SER A 3 -17.69 -2.23 -6.21
CA SER A 3 -17.92 -3.34 -7.13
C SER A 3 -17.01 -3.36 -8.37
N SER A 4 -15.95 -2.54 -8.41
CA SER A 4 -15.05 -2.36 -9.55
C SER A 4 -13.80 -3.24 -9.53
N LEU A 5 -13.51 -3.92 -8.42
CA LEU A 5 -12.36 -4.83 -8.30
C LEU A 5 -12.83 -6.28 -8.27
N GLU A 6 -12.98 -6.90 -9.44
CA GLU A 6 -13.27 -8.33 -9.56
C GLU A 6 -12.00 -9.13 -9.18
N GLY A 7 -11.98 -9.70 -7.97
CA GLY A 7 -10.87 -10.51 -7.46
C GLY A 7 -10.85 -10.73 -5.94
N LYS A 8 -10.23 -11.84 -5.48
CA LYS A 8 -9.96 -12.08 -4.04
C LYS A 8 -8.63 -11.43 -3.65
N PHE A 9 -8.69 -10.24 -3.08
CA PHE A 9 -7.50 -9.55 -2.55
C PHE A 9 -7.20 -10.01 -1.12
N ALA A 10 -5.92 -9.95 -0.74
CA ALA A 10 -5.48 -10.30 0.61
C ALA A 10 -5.99 -9.26 1.63
N THR A 11 -7.11 -9.55 2.28
CA THR A 11 -7.69 -8.72 3.35
C THR A 11 -7.19 -9.11 4.75
N ARG A 12 -6.54 -10.27 4.87
CA ARG A 12 -6.03 -10.78 6.15
C ARG A 12 -4.75 -10.06 6.53
N LYS A 13 -4.77 -9.42 7.71
CA LYS A 13 -3.58 -8.82 8.32
C LYS A 13 -2.84 -9.87 9.13
N LEU A 14 -1.53 -9.97 8.95
CA LEU A 14 -0.68 -10.84 9.76
C LEU A 14 -0.56 -10.25 11.18
N PRO A 15 -0.81 -11.02 12.25
CA PRO A 15 -0.57 -10.54 13.60
C PRO A 15 0.90 -10.15 13.79
N LYS A 16 1.16 -9.06 14.50
CA LYS A 16 2.49 -8.44 14.63
C LYS A 16 3.58 -9.44 15.01
N LEU A 17 3.29 -10.37 15.93
CA LEU A 17 4.23 -11.38 16.39
C LEU A 17 4.72 -12.30 15.26
N PHE A 18 3.79 -12.83 14.45
CA PHE A 18 4.13 -13.69 13.32
C PHE A 18 4.86 -12.93 12.22
N ALA A 19 4.57 -11.64 12.05
CA ALA A 19 5.29 -10.78 11.11
C ALA A 19 6.78 -10.65 11.46
N TYR A 20 7.11 -10.50 12.75
CA TYR A 20 8.50 -10.48 13.21
C TYR A 20 9.20 -11.83 13.06
N LEU A 21 8.49 -12.94 13.32
CA LEU A 21 9.04 -14.28 13.11
C LEU A 21 9.37 -14.52 11.63
N LEU A 22 8.45 -14.22 10.71
CA LEU A 22 8.69 -14.31 9.27
C LEU A 22 9.82 -13.38 8.80
N ALA A 23 9.93 -12.20 9.39
CA ALA A 23 10.99 -11.25 9.08
C ALA A 23 12.39 -11.73 9.49
N ALA A 24 12.51 -12.62 10.48
CA ALA A 24 13.78 -13.22 10.85
C ALA A 24 14.27 -14.26 9.81
N PHE A 25 13.35 -14.91 9.09
CA PHE A 25 13.66 -15.99 8.15
C PHE A 25 13.59 -15.59 6.67
N HIS A 26 12.94 -14.47 6.31
CA HIS A 26 12.75 -14.08 4.91
C HIS A 26 13.66 -12.91 4.50
N PRO A 27 14.55 -13.07 3.50
CA PRO A 27 15.49 -12.02 3.07
C PRO A 27 14.82 -10.74 2.51
N LYS A 28 13.59 -10.81 1.99
CA LYS A 28 12.82 -9.64 1.51
C LYS A 28 12.04 -8.91 2.62
N LEU A 29 11.82 -9.54 3.78
CA LEU A 29 11.13 -8.95 4.94
C LEU A 29 12.16 -8.69 6.04
N SER A 30 13.09 -7.75 5.81
CA SER A 30 14.02 -7.34 6.87
C SER A 30 13.27 -6.82 8.10
N VAL A 31 13.68 -7.26 9.30
CA VAL A 31 13.19 -6.74 10.59
C VAL A 31 13.25 -5.21 10.67
N ASN A 32 14.23 -4.58 10.00
CA ASN A 32 14.35 -3.11 9.92
C ASN A 32 13.24 -2.48 9.07
N ARG A 33 12.85 -3.13 7.97
CA ARG A 33 11.71 -2.69 7.14
C ARG A 33 10.42 -2.86 7.93
N LEU A 34 10.24 -4.02 8.56
CA LEU A 34 9.07 -4.28 9.40
C LEU A 34 8.96 -3.27 10.55
N LYS A 35 10.06 -2.96 11.27
CA LYS A 35 10.07 -1.95 12.33
C LYS A 35 9.69 -0.55 11.85
N LYS A 36 10.04 -0.19 10.61
CA LYS A 36 9.73 1.12 10.03
C LYS A 36 8.31 1.21 9.46
N THR A 37 7.74 0.10 8.98
CA THR A 37 6.46 0.09 8.25
C THR A 37 5.30 -0.54 9.02
N LEU A 38 5.56 -1.36 10.04
CA LEU A 38 4.54 -2.09 10.79
C LEU A 38 3.85 -1.18 11.81
N GLY A 39 2.80 -0.51 11.36
CA GLY A 39 1.86 0.21 12.22
C GLY A 39 1.89 1.73 12.12
N THR A 40 2.75 2.31 11.27
CA THR A 40 2.83 3.76 11.10
C THR A 40 2.28 4.14 9.73
N HIS A 41 0.99 4.44 9.67
CA HIS A 41 0.46 5.24 8.56
C HIS A 41 0.65 6.70 8.95
N VAL A 42 1.63 7.36 8.34
CA VAL A 42 1.81 8.81 8.47
C VAL A 42 1.02 9.44 7.34
N GLY A 43 -0.16 9.96 7.66
CA GLY A 43 -0.87 10.86 6.76
C GLY A 43 -0.13 12.17 6.74
N TYR A 44 0.75 12.36 5.76
CA TYR A 44 1.39 13.65 5.55
C TYR A 44 0.32 14.62 5.07
N ASP A 45 0.17 15.74 5.79
CA ASP A 45 -0.61 16.87 5.28
C ASP A 45 0.18 17.48 4.14
N VAL A 46 -0.38 17.32 2.94
CA VAL A 46 0.21 17.76 1.69
C VAL A 46 -0.27 19.17 1.31
N GLY A 47 -1.23 19.74 2.05
CA GLY A 47 -1.77 21.08 1.81
C GLY A 47 -2.01 21.38 0.33
N ASP A 48 -1.58 22.55 -0.12
CA ASP A 48 -1.72 23.02 -1.51
C ASP A 48 -0.55 22.55 -2.41
N SER A 49 0.25 21.57 -1.98
CA SER A 49 1.46 21.16 -2.71
C SER A 49 1.15 20.67 -4.13
N PHE A 50 0.01 20.01 -4.33
CA PHE A 50 -0.42 19.59 -5.66
C PHE A 50 -0.76 20.77 -6.57
N ASP A 51 -1.41 21.80 -6.03
CA ASP A 51 -1.77 23.01 -6.78
C ASP A 51 -0.53 23.85 -7.11
N VAL A 52 0.39 24.01 -6.15
CA VAL A 52 1.66 24.75 -6.34
C VAL A 52 2.54 24.08 -7.40
N LEU A 53 2.60 22.75 -7.40
CA LEU A 53 3.40 21.98 -8.35
C LEU A 53 2.66 21.72 -9.67
N GLN A 54 1.43 22.22 -9.82
CA GLN A 54 0.54 21.96 -10.98
C GLN A 54 0.43 20.47 -11.30
N LEU A 55 0.46 19.64 -10.25
CA LEU A 55 0.37 18.19 -10.39
C LEU A 55 -1.10 17.78 -10.43
N PRO A 56 -1.47 16.84 -11.30
CA PRO A 56 -2.82 16.30 -11.29
C PRO A 56 -3.09 15.58 -9.97
N ASN A 57 -4.09 16.06 -9.23
CA ASN A 57 -4.54 15.46 -7.98
C ASN A 57 -5.61 14.39 -8.30
N TYR A 58 -5.16 13.15 -8.49
CA TYR A 58 -6.05 12.03 -8.76
C TYR A 58 -6.68 11.49 -7.48
N ASP A 59 -7.96 11.14 -7.55
CA ASP A 59 -8.65 10.48 -6.44
C ASP A 59 -8.04 9.11 -6.15
N ILE A 60 -7.91 8.80 -4.86
CA ILE A 60 -7.28 7.58 -4.34
C ILE A 60 -7.98 6.35 -4.92
N GLU A 61 -9.30 6.37 -5.03
CA GLU A 61 -10.06 5.24 -5.58
C GLU A 61 -9.68 4.94 -7.04
N VAL A 62 -9.54 5.98 -7.86
CA VAL A 62 -9.17 5.86 -9.28
C VAL A 62 -7.74 5.34 -9.41
N THR A 63 -6.80 5.91 -8.65
CA THR A 63 -5.40 5.46 -8.67
C THR A 63 -5.24 4.02 -8.21
N LEU A 64 -6.01 3.57 -7.22
CA LEU A 64 -5.98 2.19 -6.75
C LEU A 64 -6.50 1.21 -7.81
N VAL A 65 -7.60 1.54 -8.48
CA VAL A 65 -8.16 0.70 -9.56
C VAL A 65 -7.17 0.59 -10.72
N ASP A 66 -6.59 1.72 -11.13
CA ASP A 66 -5.60 1.76 -12.20
C ASP A 66 -4.34 0.94 -11.86
N SER A 67 -3.82 1.08 -10.63
CA SER A 67 -2.67 0.32 -10.17
C SER A 67 -2.91 -1.20 -10.20
N VAL A 68 -4.10 -1.65 -9.79
CA VAL A 68 -4.47 -3.08 -9.83
C VAL A 68 -4.57 -3.58 -11.27
N ASN A 69 -5.17 -2.80 -12.15
CA ASN A 69 -5.30 -3.16 -13.57
C ASN A 69 -3.93 -3.23 -14.27
N SER A 70 -3.01 -2.32 -13.94
CA SER A 70 -1.63 -2.33 -14.45
C SER A 70 -0.88 -3.61 -14.07
N ILE A 71 -1.03 -4.09 -12.83
CA ILE A 71 -0.39 -5.33 -12.38
C ILE A 71 -0.99 -6.54 -13.12
N LYS A 72 -2.32 -6.61 -13.25
CA LYS A 72 -3.00 -7.70 -13.98
C LYS A 72 -2.58 -7.79 -15.45
N ALA A 73 -2.20 -6.67 -16.07
CA ALA A 73 -1.78 -6.62 -17.47
C ALA A 73 -0.33 -7.10 -17.69
N GLN A 74 0.45 -7.29 -16.63
CA GLN A 74 1.84 -7.78 -16.68
C GLN A 74 1.97 -9.29 -16.43
N ASP A 75 0.89 -9.93 -15.96
CA ASP A 75 0.75 -11.39 -15.86
C ASP A 75 0.33 -11.99 -17.22
#